data_AF-A0A151UIA2-F1
#
_entry.id   AF-A0A151UIA2-F1
#
_cell.length_a   1.000
_cell.length_b   1.000
_cell.length_c   1.000
_cell.angle_alpha   90.00
_cell.angle_beta   90.00
_cell.angle_gamma   90.00
#
_symmetry.space_group_name_H-M   'P 1'
#
loop_
_entity.id
_entity.type
_entity.pdbx_description
1 polymer ?
#
loop_
_entity_poly.entity_id
_entity_poly.type
_entity_poly.pdbx_seq_one_letter_code
_entity_poly.pdbx_strand_id
1 'polypeptide(L)'
;GPSVIETVTNRFYGHFEGDPGLIRSKEELDYVKEHKDPLKIFREKIKGKIDEAKLDAIDAQSKANVDDAVAKARAAKYPEVSQLLTDVYVSY
;
A
#
# COMPACT_ATOMS: atom_id res chain seq x y z
N GLY A 1 -28.53 14.60 -5.48
CA GLY A 1 -28.17 14.79 -4.05
C GLY A 1 -26.90 14.03 -3.74
N PRO A 2 -26.34 14.14 -2.53
CA PRO A 2 -25.18 13.35 -2.13
C PRO A 2 -25.51 11.85 -2.05
N SER A 3 -24.48 11.01 -2.12
CA SER A 3 -24.58 9.55 -1.99
C SER A 3 -23.37 9.01 -1.23
N VAL A 4 -23.54 7.83 -0.62
CA VAL A 4 -22.49 7.15 0.15
C VAL A 4 -22.20 5.81 -0.50
N ILE A 5 -20.91 5.44 -0.54
CA ILE A 5 -20.44 4.12 -0.90
C ILE A 5 -19.65 3.59 0.28
N GLU A 6 -20.07 2.45 0.82
CA GLU A 6 -19.30 1.71 1.83
C GLU A 6 -18.48 0.62 1.12
N THR A 7 -17.17 0.62 1.36
CA THR A 7 -16.26 -0.40 0.83
C THR A 7 -15.77 -1.28 1.97
N VAL A 8 -16.29 -2.51 2.05
CA VAL A 8 -15.82 -3.50 3.02
C VAL A 8 -14.48 -4.08 2.56
N THR A 9 -13.44 -3.92 3.38
CA THR A 9 -12.08 -4.36 3.06
C THR A 9 -11.34 -4.84 4.32
N ASN A 10 -10.17 -5.44 4.14
CA ASN A 10 -9.32 -5.95 5.21
C ASN A 10 -7.92 -5.33 5.16
N ARG A 11 -7.36 -5.01 6.34
CA ARG A 11 -5.93 -4.70 6.48
C ARG A 11 -5.13 -5.97 6.75
N PHE A 12 -3.94 -6.10 6.15
CA PHE A 12 -3.06 -7.26 6.35
C PHE A 12 -2.09 -7.11 7.52
N TYR A 13 -1.84 -5.88 7.95
CA TYR A 13 -0.93 -5.55 9.05
C TYR A 13 -1.71 -4.93 10.22
N GLY A 14 -1.00 -4.67 11.32
CA GLY A 14 -1.54 -3.99 12.49
C GLY A 14 -2.07 -2.58 12.19
N HIS A 15 -2.58 -1.91 13.21
CA HIS A 15 -3.10 -0.55 13.07
C HIS A 15 -2.01 0.47 12.68
N PHE A 16 -0.77 0.24 13.11
CA PHE A 16 0.41 1.06 12.83
C PHE A 16 1.68 0.21 12.81
N GLU A 17 2.80 0.81 12.38
CA GLU A 17 4.12 0.16 12.39
C GLU A 17 4.59 -0.13 13.83
N GLY A 18 4.62 -1.41 14.21
CA GLY A 18 4.91 -1.87 15.56
C GLY A 18 3.71 -2.40 16.34
N ASP A 19 2.49 -2.33 15.79
CA ASP A 19 1.32 -3.01 16.37
C ASP A 19 1.40 -4.53 16.07
N PRO A 20 1.50 -5.39 17.10
CA PRO A 20 1.56 -6.83 16.92
C PRO A 20 0.26 -7.48 16.43
N GLY A 21 -0.87 -6.76 16.42
CA GLY A 21 -2.13 -7.25 15.85
C GLY A 21 -2.79 -8.38 16.65
N LEU A 22 -2.60 -8.42 17.98
CA LEU A 22 -3.03 -9.52 18.87
C LEU A 22 -4.55 -9.73 18.94
N ILE A 23 -5.34 -8.81 18.41
CA ILE A 23 -6.82 -8.87 18.41
C ILE A 23 -7.38 -9.73 17.27
N ARG A 24 -6.55 -10.23 16.35
CA ARG A 24 -6.96 -11.07 15.22
C ARG A 24 -6.20 -12.39 15.26
N SER A 25 -6.87 -13.49 14.93
CA SER A 25 -6.21 -14.78 14.82
C SER A 25 -5.35 -14.88 13.56
N LYS A 26 -4.34 -15.74 13.60
CA LYS A 26 -3.47 -15.99 12.44
C LYS A 26 -4.27 -16.62 11.29
N GLU A 27 -5.20 -17.50 11.61
CA GLU A 27 -6.04 -18.23 10.66
C GLU A 27 -6.96 -17.28 9.89
N GLU A 28 -7.55 -16.28 10.56
CA GLU A 28 -8.35 -15.26 9.88
C GLU A 28 -7.50 -14.46 8.90
N LEU A 29 -6.28 -14.07 9.31
CA LEU A 29 -5.40 -13.29 8.46
C LEU A 29 -4.93 -14.08 7.23
N ASP A 30 -4.58 -15.35 7.41
CA ASP A 30 -4.15 -16.22 6.32
C ASP A 30 -5.31 -16.47 5.33
N TYR A 31 -6.52 -16.74 5.83
CA TYR A 31 -7.73 -16.85 5.01
C TYR A 31 -7.98 -15.58 4.17
N VAL A 32 -7.86 -14.41 4.79
CA VAL A 32 -8.04 -13.12 4.11
C VAL A 32 -6.98 -12.91 3.02
N LYS A 33 -5.70 -13.19 3.30
CA LYS A 33 -4.61 -13.06 2.31
C LYS A 33 -4.74 -14.07 1.16
N GLU A 34 -5.30 -15.24 1.42
CA GLU A 34 -5.50 -16.25 0.39
C GLU A 34 -6.69 -15.92 -0.51
N HIS A 35 -7.84 -15.60 0.07
CA HIS A 35 -9.11 -15.55 -0.66
C HIS A 35 -9.68 -14.15 -0.87
N LYS A 36 -9.17 -13.12 -0.18
CA LYS A 36 -9.68 -11.75 -0.24
C LYS A 36 -8.66 -10.73 -0.74
N ASP A 37 -7.49 -11.19 -1.21
CA ASP A 37 -6.50 -10.33 -1.84
C ASP A 37 -7.02 -9.81 -3.19
N PRO A 38 -7.21 -8.48 -3.35
CA PRO A 38 -7.75 -7.91 -4.57
C PRO A 38 -6.85 -8.15 -5.80
N LEU A 39 -5.53 -8.25 -5.63
CA LEU A 39 -4.61 -8.52 -6.75
C LEU A 39 -4.75 -9.95 -7.25
N LYS A 40 -4.87 -10.93 -6.35
CA LYS A 40 -5.14 -12.33 -6.74
C LYS A 40 -6.50 -12.46 -7.42
N ILE A 41 -7.54 -11.85 -6.83
CA ILE A 41 -8.89 -11.85 -7.41
C ILE A 41 -8.88 -11.22 -8.80
N PHE A 42 -8.16 -10.11 -8.98
CA PHE A 42 -8.04 -9.45 -10.27
C PHE A 42 -7.35 -10.36 -11.30
N ARG A 43 -6.18 -10.93 -10.97
CA ARG A 43 -5.43 -11.84 -11.85
C ARG A 43 -6.29 -13.01 -12.33
N GLU A 44 -7.05 -13.64 -11.44
CA GLU A 44 -7.97 -14.72 -11.83
C GLU A 44 -9.09 -14.22 -12.77
N LYS A 45 -9.68 -13.04 -12.52
CA LYS A 45 -10.77 -12.49 -13.35
C LYS A 45 -10.37 -12.12 -14.77
N ILE A 46 -9.09 -11.84 -14.99
CA ILE A 46 -8.54 -11.41 -16.28
C ILE A 46 -7.75 -12.52 -16.99
N LYS A 47 -7.73 -13.74 -16.44
CA LYS A 47 -7.06 -14.89 -17.03
C LYS A 47 -7.48 -15.12 -18.47
N GLY A 48 -6.50 -15.34 -19.35
CA GLY A 48 -6.71 -15.50 -20.79
C GLY A 48 -7.07 -14.21 -21.56
N LYS A 49 -7.26 -13.07 -20.87
CA LYS A 49 -7.48 -11.75 -21.51
C LYS A 49 -6.21 -10.92 -21.58
N ILE A 50 -5.27 -11.16 -20.67
CA ILE A 50 -3.97 -10.51 -20.59
C ILE A 50 -2.92 -11.61 -20.41
N ASP A 51 -1.76 -11.41 -21.03
CA ASP A 51 -0.59 -12.26 -20.88
C ASP A 51 -0.05 -12.19 -19.44
N GLU A 52 0.08 -13.34 -18.78
CA GLU A 52 0.56 -13.45 -17.40
C GLU A 52 1.99 -12.89 -17.27
N ALA A 53 2.84 -13.07 -18.28
CA ALA A 53 4.20 -12.53 -18.27
C ALA A 53 4.23 -11.00 -18.22
N LYS A 54 3.23 -10.33 -18.81
CA LYS A 54 3.11 -8.86 -18.71
C LYS A 54 2.74 -8.42 -17.30
N LEU A 55 1.87 -9.16 -16.61
CA LEU A 55 1.49 -8.84 -15.23
C LEU A 55 2.67 -9.02 -14.29
N ASP A 56 3.45 -10.09 -14.48
CA ASP A 56 4.66 -10.33 -13.69
C ASP A 56 5.72 -9.25 -13.93
N ALA A 57 5.86 -8.79 -15.18
CA ALA A 57 6.74 -7.66 -15.49
C ALA A 57 6.29 -6.35 -14.80
N ILE A 58 4.97 -6.10 -14.70
CA ILE A 58 4.42 -4.94 -13.99
C ILE A 58 4.70 -5.04 -12.49
N ASP A 59 4.56 -6.21 -11.88
CA ASP A 59 4.85 -6.41 -10.45
C ASP A 59 6.35 -6.20 -10.16
N ALA A 60 7.22 -6.73 -11.02
CA ALA A 60 8.66 -6.53 -10.92
C ALA A 60 9.04 -5.04 -11.05
N GLN A 61 8.46 -4.34 -12.03
CA GLN A 61 8.69 -2.90 -12.20
C GLN A 61 8.17 -2.09 -11.02
N SER A 62 6.99 -2.44 -10.49
CA SER A 62 6.41 -1.75 -9.32
C SER A 62 7.30 -1.92 -8.09
N LYS A 63 7.84 -3.13 -7.87
CA LYS A 63 8.81 -3.38 -6.81
C LYS A 63 10.08 -2.56 -6.99
N ALA A 64 10.65 -2.52 -8.20
CA ALA A 64 11.84 -1.72 -8.49
C ALA A 64 11.61 -0.22 -8.22
N ASN A 65 10.43 0.31 -8.58
CA ASN A 65 10.05 1.70 -8.31
C ASN A 65 9.98 1.99 -6.80
N VAL A 66 9.40 1.07 -6.01
CA VAL A 66 9.34 1.21 -4.54
C VAL A 66 10.75 1.16 -3.95
N ASP A 67 11.58 0.21 -4.37
CA ASP A 67 12.95 0.07 -3.85
C ASP A 67 13.80 1.33 -4.15
N ASP A 68 13.71 1.89 -5.36
CA ASP A 68 14.35 3.15 -5.75
C ASP A 68 13.84 4.35 -4.93
N ALA A 69 12.52 4.47 -4.75
CA ALA A 69 11.92 5.53 -3.94
C ALA A 69 12.39 5.46 -2.47
N VAL A 70 12.45 4.25 -1.90
CA VAL A 70 12.96 4.03 -0.53
C VAL A 70 14.45 4.40 -0.44
N ALA A 71 15.27 4.02 -1.42
CA ALA A 71 16.69 4.38 -1.44
C ALA A 71 16.89 5.89 -1.47
N LYS A 72 16.15 6.60 -2.34
CA LYS A 72 16.16 8.06 -2.41
C LYS A 72 15.71 8.71 -1.11
N ALA A 73 14.63 8.22 -0.51
CA ALA A 73 14.11 8.76 0.75
C ALA A 73 15.11 8.57 1.91
N ARG A 74 15.79 7.42 1.98
CA ARG A 74 16.83 7.15 3.00
C ARG A 74 18.10 7.97 2.79
N ALA A 75 18.45 8.27 1.54
CA ALA A 75 19.61 9.09 1.20
C ALA A 75 19.33 10.61 1.29
N ALA A 76 18.07 11.01 1.37
CA ALA A 76 17.69 12.41 1.48
C ALA A 76 18.26 13.01 2.78
N LYS A 77 18.74 14.25 2.69
CA LYS A 77 19.17 14.99 3.87
C LYS A 77 17.96 15.28 4.75
N TYR A 78 18.20 15.29 6.06
CA TYR A 78 17.22 15.82 6.99
C TYR A 78 16.93 17.30 6.68
N PRO A 79 15.71 17.78 6.96
CA PRO A 79 15.40 19.20 6.88
C PRO A 79 16.36 20.04 7.72
N GLU A 80 16.70 21.22 7.23
CA GLU A 80 17.51 22.18 7.98
C GLU A 80 16.70 22.73 9.17
N VAL A 81 17.35 23.03 10.29
CA VAL A 81 16.67 23.56 11.50
C VAL A 81 15.88 24.84 11.19
N SER A 82 16.34 25.65 10.23
CA SER A 82 15.64 26.85 9.77
C SER A 82 14.26 26.59 9.18
N GLN A 83 13.97 25.35 8.76
CA GLN A 83 12.66 24.96 8.22
C GLN A 83 11.64 24.64 9.31
N LEU A 84 12.03 24.61 10.59
CA LEU A 84 11.12 24.23 11.69
C LEU A 84 9.88 25.13 11.81
N LEU A 85 10.00 26.41 11.47
CA LEU A 85 8.94 27.42 11.62
C LEU A 85 8.30 27.82 10.28
N THR A 86 8.59 27.10 9.19
CA THR A 86 7.93 27.37 7.90
C THR A 86 6.52 26.78 7.87
N ASP A 87 5.70 27.24 6.94
CA ASP A 87 4.35 26.69 6.67
C ASP A 87 3.32 26.81 7.82
N VAL A 88 3.58 27.68 8.80
CA VAL A 88 2.65 27.95 9.92
C VAL A 88 1.45 28.78 9.50
N TYR A 89 1.67 29.74 8.59
CA TYR A 89 0.61 30.59 8.02
C TYR A 89 0.78 30.65 6.50
N VAL A 90 -0.35 30.78 5.81
CA VAL A 90 -0.39 31.14 4.39
C VAL A 90 -0.82 32.60 4.26
N SER A 91 -0.20 33.34 3.36
CA SER A 91 -0.67 34.66 2.93
C SER A 91 -1.35 34.52 1.58
N TYR A 92 -2.59 35.00 1.50
CA TYR A 92 -3.37 35.11 0.27
C TYR A 92 -3.28 36.52 -0.30
#